data_AF-A0A1J5FUD4-F1
#
_entry.id   AF-A0A1J5FUD4-F1
#
_cell.length_a   1.000
_cell.length_b   1.000
_cell.length_c   1.000
_cell.angle_alpha   90.00
_cell.angle_beta   90.00
_cell.angle_gamma   90.00
#
_symmetry.space_group_name_H-M   'P 1'
#
loop_
_entity.id
_entity.type
_entity.pdbx_description
1 polymer ?
#
loop_
_entity_poly.entity_id
_entity_poly.type
_entity_poly.pdbx_seq_one_letter_code
_entity_poly.pdbx_strand_id
1 'polypeptide(L)' 'MREPGKKTLVLNNPDVQKGFKETEKELIISILKKNNYSRAEAAKELNINPSTLWRKMKKLEIEL' A
#
# COMPACT_ATOMS: atom_id res chain seq x y z
N MET A 1 -29.21 -20.34 5.12
CA MET A 1 -28.19 -20.72 4.13
C MET A 1 -27.22 -19.55 3.96
N ARG A 2 -26.01 -19.60 4.52
CA ARG A 2 -24.97 -18.58 4.31
C ARG A 2 -23.80 -19.29 3.63
N GLU A 3 -23.58 -19.00 2.35
CA GLU A 3 -22.55 -19.68 1.55
C GLU A 3 -21.16 -19.43 2.16
N PRO A 4 -20.38 -20.47 2.49
CA PRO A 4 -19.01 -20.30 2.92
C PRO A 4 -18.09 -20.10 1.70
N GLY A 5 -17.31 -19.02 1.72
CA GLY A 5 -15.89 -19.17 1.35
C GLY A 5 -15.37 -18.75 -0.02
N LYS A 6 -16.10 -18.03 -0.89
CA LYS A 6 -15.49 -17.49 -2.14
C LYS A 6 -14.36 -16.47 -1.91
N LYS A 7 -14.15 -15.98 -0.68
CA LYS A 7 -13.22 -14.88 -0.35
C LYS A 7 -11.74 -15.27 -0.29
N THR A 8 -11.41 -16.58 -0.25
CA THR A 8 -10.05 -17.02 0.09
C THR A 8 -9.15 -17.34 -1.13
N LEU A 9 -9.70 -17.59 -2.32
CA LEU A 9 -8.92 -18.14 -3.44
C LEU A 9 -8.11 -17.11 -4.24
N VAL A 10 -8.47 -15.83 -4.21
CA VAL A 10 -7.87 -14.81 -5.10
C VAL A 10 -6.57 -14.22 -4.54
N LEU A 11 -6.39 -14.22 -3.21
CA LEU A 11 -5.27 -13.55 -2.54
C LEU A 11 -3.96 -14.36 -2.56
N ASN A 12 -4.00 -15.65 -2.90
CA ASN A 12 -2.81 -16.52 -2.89
C ASN A 12 -2.09 -16.60 -4.23
N ASN A 13 -2.61 -15.95 -5.28
CA ASN A 13 -1.94 -15.90 -6.58
C ASN A 13 -0.74 -14.93 -6.52
N PRO A 14 0.50 -15.40 -6.75
CA PRO A 14 1.71 -14.57 -6.63
C PRO A 14 1.70 -13.39 -7.61
N ASP A 15 1.15 -13.58 -8.81
CA ASP A 15 1.02 -12.53 -9.83
C ASP A 15 0.07 -11.41 -9.39
N VAL A 16 -1.04 -11.78 -8.74
CA VAL A 16 -2.00 -10.82 -8.18
C VAL A 16 -1.38 -10.06 -7.02
N GLN A 17 -0.66 -10.75 -6.12
CA GLN A 17 0.05 -10.10 -5.02
C GLN A 17 1.14 -9.13 -5.50
N LYS A 18 1.82 -9.43 -6.62
CA LYS A 18 2.80 -8.54 -7.24
C LYS A 18 2.12 -7.27 -7.75
N GLY A 19 1.01 -7.40 -8.49
CA GLY A 19 0.25 -6.25 -9.00
C GLY A 19 -0.22 -5.31 -7.88
N PHE A 20 -0.77 -5.84 -6.79
CA PHE A 20 -1.19 -5.01 -5.66
C PHE A 20 -0.03 -4.25 -4.99
N LYS A 21 1.14 -4.87 -4.85
CA LYS A 21 2.32 -4.20 -4.30
C LYS A 21 2.79 -3.05 -5.18
N GLU A 22 2.76 -3.25 -6.50
CA GLU A 22 3.20 -2.25 -7.47
C GLU A 22 2.23 -1.06 -7.51
N THR A 23 0.93 -1.31 -7.54
CA THR A 23 -0.08 -0.25 -7.42
C THR A 23 0.01 0.48 -6.08
N GLU A 24 0.22 -0.24 -4.98
CA GLU A 24 0.42 0.37 -3.66
C GLU A 24 1.68 1.26 -3.64
N LYS A 25 2.76 0.82 -4.28
CA LYS A 25 4.00 1.59 -4.42
C LYS A 25 3.77 2.88 -5.20
N GLU A 26 3.11 2.81 -6.35
CA GLU A 26 2.78 3.98 -7.17
C GLU A 26 1.88 4.97 -6.42
N LEU A 27 0.88 4.47 -5.69
CA LEU A 27 -0.01 5.30 -4.86
C LEU A 27 0.78 6.05 -3.79
N ILE A 28 1.63 5.36 -3.03
CA ILE A 28 2.46 5.99 -1.99
C ILE A 28 3.39 7.04 -2.60
N ILE A 29 4.04 6.74 -3.73
CA ILE A 29 4.95 7.67 -4.41
C ILE A 29 4.19 8.91 -4.90
N SER A 30 3.01 8.75 -5.50
CA SER A 30 2.22 9.88 -6.01
C SER A 30 1.78 10.83 -4.89
N ILE A 31 1.34 10.30 -3.75
CA ILE A 31 0.94 11.10 -2.59
C ILE A 31 2.17 11.77 -1.95
N LEU A 32 3.30 11.08 -1.88
CA LEU A 32 4.54 11.69 -1.39
C LEU A 32 4.97 12.85 -2.30
N LYS A 33 4.94 12.68 -3.62
CA LYS A 33 5.24 13.77 -4.58
C LYS A 33 4.28 14.94 -4.43
N LYS A 34 2.97 14.69 -4.31
CA LYS A 34 1.94 15.72 -4.11
C LYS A 34 2.17 16.53 -2.84
N ASN A 35 2.67 15.90 -1.78
CA ASN A 35 2.94 16.53 -0.48
C ASN A 35 4.41 16.97 -0.31
N ASN A 36 5.15 17.23 -1.40
CA ASN A 36 6.57 17.65 -1.36
C ASN A 36 7.46 16.69 -0.53
N TYR A 37 7.21 15.39 -0.65
CA TYR A 37 7.87 14.31 0.09
C TYR A 37 7.71 14.38 1.61
N SER A 38 6.74 15.15 2.11
CA SER A 38 6.38 15.18 3.52
C SER A 38 5.69 13.88 3.92
N ARG A 39 6.42 13.01 4.63
CA ARG A 39 5.93 11.73 5.15
C ARG A 39 4.74 11.90 6.11
N ALA A 40 4.70 12.99 6.88
CA ALA A 40 3.62 13.25 7.82
C ALA A 40 2.32 13.61 7.10
N GLU A 41 2.38 14.49 6.11
CA GLU A 41 1.22 14.91 5.32
C GLU A 41 0.72 13.77 4.43
N ALA A 42 1.65 13.03 3.79
CA ALA A 42 1.29 11.84 3.01
C ALA A 42 0.60 10.77 3.87
N ALA A 43 1.06 10.55 5.12
CA ALA A 43 0.43 9.62 6.04
C ALA A 43 -0.99 10.08 6.45
N LYS A 44 -1.18 11.38 6.67
CA LYS A 44 -2.51 11.97 6.95
C LYS A 44 -3.46 11.79 5.76
N GLU A 45 -3.00 12.07 4.54
CA GLU A 45 -3.81 11.91 3.32
C GLU A 45 -4.18 10.45 3.06
N LEU A 46 -3.26 9.52 3.33
CA LEU A 46 -3.51 8.08 3.28
C LEU A 46 -4.34 7.55 4.47
N ASN A 47 -4.67 8.39 5.45
CA ASN A 47 -5.34 8.02 6.70
C ASN A 47 -4.65 6.84 7.43
N ILE A 48 -3.31 6.86 7.48
CA ILE A 48 -2.49 5.87 8.17
C ILE A 48 -1.53 6.54 9.14
N ASN A 49 -1.07 5.77 10.13
CA ASN A 49 -0.02 6.27 11.01
C ASN A 49 1.32 6.42 10.23
N PRO A 50 2.11 7.49 10.47
CA PRO A 50 3.42 7.68 9.84
C PRO A 50 4.36 6.47 9.97
N SER A 51 4.36 5.76 11.11
CA SER A 51 5.15 4.54 11.31
C SER A 51 4.68 3.40 10.41
N THR A 52 3.39 3.34 10.07
CA THR A 52 2.84 2.37 9.12
C THR A 52 3.26 2.70 7.69
N LEU A 53 3.24 3.98 7.32
CA LEU A 53 3.74 4.44 6.02
C LEU A 53 5.22 4.07 5.86
N TRP A 54 6.06 4.35 6.86
CA TRP A 54 7.48 4.01 6.83
C TRP A 54 7.73 2.50 6.65
N ARG A 55 6.99 1.66 7.37
CA ARG A 55 7.08 0.20 7.21
C ARG A 55 6.67 -0.26 5.81
N LYS A 56 5.62 0.34 5.22
CA LYS A 56 5.20 0.06 3.84
C LYS A 56 6.27 0.51 2.83
N MET A 57 6.83 1.70 3.00
CA MET A 57 7.91 2.20 2.16
C MET A 57 9.13 1.27 2.20
N LYS A 58 9.54 0.82 3.39
CA LYS A 58 10.62 -0.16 3.55
C LYS A 58 10.33 -1.48 2.84
N LYS A 59 9.10 -2.00 2.94
CA LYS A 59 8.70 -3.26 2.30
C LYS A 59 8.61 -3.15 0.77
N LEU A 60 8.30 -1.97 0.25
CA LEU A 60 8.15 -1.68 -1.18
C LEU A 60 9.44 -1.11 -1.81
N GLU A 61 10.52 -1.04 -1.04
CA GLU A 61 11.82 -0.52 -1.46
C GLU A 61 11.68 0.89 -2.09
N ILE A 62 10.93 1.76 -1.40
CA ILE A 62 10.80 3.17 -1.74
C ILE A 62 11.89 3.92 -0.97
N GLU A 63 12.95 4.30 -1.66
CA GLU A 63 14.01 5.17 -1.15
C GLU A 63 13.68 6.62 -1.51
N LEU A 64 13.46 7.46 -0.49
CA LEU A 64 13.09 8.87 -0.58
C LEU A 64 13.81 9.68 0.50
#